data_AF-A0A9X1CIP9-F1
#
_entry.id   AF-A0A9X1CIP9-F1
#
_cell.length_a   1.000
_cell.length_b   1.000
_cell.length_c   1.000
_cell.angle_alpha   90.00
_cell.angle_beta   90.00
_cell.angle_gamma   90.00
#
_symmetry.space_group_name_H-M   'P 1'
#
loop_
_entity.id
_entity.type
_entity.pdbx_description
1 polymer ?
#
loop_
_entity_poly.entity_id
_entity_poly.type
_entity_poly.pdbx_seq_one_letter_code
_entity_poly.pdbx_strand_id
1 'polypeptide(L)'
;MADNIEINKLIAVLEQSELNLLVDLRTGDGFNEKAYEKVVEMLTLFEKEWKEVSSIPKEVATIMVELYGELYNFSLNYSGEESERILKAAKNIKRLIEECLEGIEEAQLEKNQLFTKLFAYINEDGHFFEKLRSGKGFDDQQFEKIYEALESIMDEVHSWETLPKAFITILINFYEMDLFVYTYQEEFHQEEEADKIYDAYERVFELIAG
;
A
#
# COMPACT_ATOMS: atom_id res chain seq x y z
N MET A 1 0.75 -19.88 17.32
CA MET A 1 -0.36 -20.00 16.36
C MET A 1 -1.63 -19.81 17.15
N ALA A 2 -2.15 -18.58 17.14
CA ALA A 2 -3.51 -18.32 17.59
C ALA A 2 -4.49 -19.26 16.87
N ASP A 3 -5.58 -19.64 17.52
CA ASP A 3 -6.64 -20.43 16.88
C ASP A 3 -7.23 -19.62 15.71
N ASN A 4 -7.71 -20.27 14.64
CA ASN A 4 -8.19 -19.57 13.43
C ASN A 4 -9.41 -18.67 13.73
N ILE A 5 -10.13 -18.97 14.81
CA ILE A 5 -11.22 -18.15 15.34
C ILE A 5 -10.71 -16.89 16.06
N GLU A 6 -9.51 -16.95 16.64
CA GLU A 6 -8.89 -15.84 17.36
C GLU A 6 -8.29 -14.81 16.40
N ILE A 7 -7.63 -15.26 15.32
CA ILE A 7 -7.10 -14.34 14.30
C ILE A 7 -8.20 -13.56 13.59
N ASN A 8 -9.33 -14.20 13.24
CA ASN A 8 -10.45 -13.52 12.59
C ASN A 8 -11.08 -12.43 13.48
N LYS A 9 -11.06 -12.60 14.80
CA LYS A 9 -11.50 -11.54 15.72
C LYS A 9 -10.54 -10.36 15.74
N LEU A 10 -9.24 -10.60 15.65
CA LEU A 10 -8.24 -9.53 15.56
C LEU A 10 -8.36 -8.76 14.24
N ILE A 11 -8.63 -9.46 13.13
CA ILE A 11 -8.89 -8.85 11.82
C ILE A 11 -10.12 -7.94 11.89
N ALA A 12 -11.24 -8.41 12.45
CA ALA A 12 -12.43 -7.59 12.62
C ALA A 12 -12.19 -6.35 13.52
N VAL A 13 -11.29 -6.46 14.50
CA VAL A 13 -10.88 -5.30 15.33
C VAL A 13 -10.07 -4.31 14.50
N LEU A 14 -9.15 -4.78 13.64
CA LEU A 14 -8.42 -3.90 12.73
C LEU A 14 -9.38 -3.17 11.78
N GLU A 15 -10.25 -3.90 11.07
CA GLU A 15 -11.25 -3.36 10.13
C GLU A 15 -12.10 -2.26 10.79
N GLN A 16 -12.67 -2.54 11.96
CA GLN A 16 -13.52 -1.56 12.64
C GLN A 16 -12.73 -0.33 13.12
N SER A 17 -11.46 -0.51 13.50
CA SER A 17 -10.62 0.57 13.99
C SER A 17 -10.13 1.47 12.85
N GLU A 18 -9.75 0.86 11.73
CA GLU A 18 -9.41 1.59 10.51
C GLU A 18 -10.63 2.38 10.01
N LEU A 19 -11.81 1.77 9.94
CA LEU A 19 -13.02 2.46 9.50
C LEU A 19 -13.32 3.68 10.37
N ASN A 20 -13.24 3.53 11.70
CA ASN A 20 -13.47 4.64 12.62
C ASN A 20 -12.44 5.76 12.44
N LEU A 21 -11.17 5.41 12.20
CA LEU A 21 -10.11 6.39 11.99
C LEU A 21 -10.36 7.20 10.71
N LEU A 22 -10.70 6.53 9.61
CA LEU A 22 -10.86 7.17 8.31
C LEU A 22 -12.19 7.92 8.17
N VAL A 23 -13.27 7.42 8.77
CA VAL A 23 -14.57 8.10 8.77
C VAL A 23 -14.44 9.47 9.44
N ASP A 24 -13.83 9.54 10.62
CA ASP A 24 -13.69 10.80 11.36
C ASP A 24 -12.81 11.82 10.59
N LEU A 25 -11.80 11.34 9.86
CA LEU A 25 -11.00 12.17 8.96
C LEU A 25 -11.80 12.67 7.75
N ARG A 26 -12.65 11.81 7.18
CA ARG A 26 -13.49 12.14 6.01
C ARG A 26 -14.62 13.10 6.35
N THR A 27 -15.18 13.02 7.56
CA THR A 27 -16.26 13.92 8.02
C THR A 27 -15.75 15.25 8.57
N GLY A 28 -14.43 15.40 8.73
CA GLY A 28 -13.83 16.60 9.32
C GLY A 28 -13.87 16.62 10.86
N ASP A 29 -14.22 15.50 11.50
CA ASP A 29 -14.25 15.36 12.96
C ASP A 29 -12.84 15.27 13.57
N GLY A 30 -11.83 15.05 12.72
CA GLY A 30 -10.41 15.11 13.08
C GLY A 30 -9.81 13.75 13.41
N PHE A 31 -8.60 13.76 13.95
CA PHE A 31 -7.82 12.55 14.17
C PHE A 31 -8.27 11.79 15.43
N ASN A 32 -8.83 10.60 15.22
CA ASN A 32 -9.29 9.71 16.28
C ASN A 32 -8.14 8.90 16.89
N GLU A 33 -7.58 9.37 18.01
CA GLU A 33 -6.48 8.68 18.70
C GLU A 33 -6.82 7.26 19.11
N LYS A 34 -8.04 7.01 19.59
CA LYS A 34 -8.39 5.68 20.11
C LYS A 34 -8.45 4.66 18.99
N ALA A 35 -8.98 5.06 17.84
CA ALA A 35 -9.00 4.24 16.64
C ALA A 35 -7.57 3.99 16.13
N TYR A 36 -6.74 5.04 16.06
CA TYR A 36 -5.34 4.94 15.69
C TYR A 36 -4.52 4.04 16.62
N GLU A 37 -4.64 4.20 17.94
CA GLU A 37 -3.97 3.35 18.93
C GLU A 37 -4.33 1.88 18.72
N LYS A 38 -5.59 1.59 18.38
CA LYS A 38 -6.06 0.23 18.12
C LYS A 38 -5.52 -0.34 16.81
N VAL A 39 -5.44 0.46 15.75
CA VAL A 39 -4.75 0.08 14.50
C VAL A 39 -3.28 -0.26 14.78
N VAL A 40 -2.57 0.61 15.51
CA VAL A 40 -1.16 0.37 15.89
C VAL A 40 -1.00 -0.91 16.71
N GLU A 41 -1.90 -1.14 17.67
CA GLU A 41 -1.89 -2.37 18.49
C GLU A 41 -2.04 -3.61 17.60
N MET A 42 -3.00 -3.60 16.66
CA MET A 42 -3.24 -4.76 15.77
C MET A 42 -2.08 -4.99 14.81
N LEU A 43 -1.55 -3.96 14.17
CA LEU A 43 -0.38 -4.08 13.28
C LEU A 43 0.85 -4.63 14.04
N THR A 44 1.06 -4.19 15.29
CA THR A 44 2.16 -4.70 16.14
C THR A 44 1.97 -6.16 16.53
N LEU A 45 0.72 -6.62 16.70
CA LEU A 45 0.45 -8.04 16.94
C LEU A 45 0.69 -8.85 15.67
N PHE A 46 0.23 -8.36 14.53
CA PHE A 46 0.37 -9.01 13.23
C PHE A 46 1.83 -9.12 12.77
N GLU A 47 2.65 -8.09 13.00
CA GLU A 47 4.11 -8.15 12.82
C GLU A 47 4.71 -9.38 13.51
N LYS A 48 4.31 -9.65 14.76
CA LYS A 48 4.82 -10.79 15.53
C LYS A 48 4.28 -12.13 15.05
N GLU A 49 2.97 -12.21 14.82
CA GLU A 49 2.31 -13.45 14.40
C GLU A 49 2.70 -13.87 12.99
N TRP A 50 2.92 -12.91 12.09
CA TRP A 50 3.21 -13.17 10.68
C TRP A 50 4.68 -13.06 10.31
N LYS A 51 5.57 -12.89 11.28
CA LYS A 51 7.01 -12.81 11.05
C LYS A 51 7.55 -13.94 10.15
N GLU A 52 7.09 -15.16 10.38
CA GLU A 52 7.61 -16.37 9.72
C GLU A 52 6.69 -16.92 8.60
N VAL A 53 5.60 -16.21 8.25
CA VAL A 53 4.65 -16.67 7.21
C VAL A 53 4.79 -15.82 5.93
N SER A 54 4.73 -16.47 4.77
CA SER A 54 4.92 -15.83 3.45
C SER A 54 3.67 -15.15 2.89
N SER A 55 2.51 -15.41 3.48
CA SER A 55 1.24 -14.85 3.02
C SER A 55 0.39 -14.38 4.19
N ILE A 56 -0.39 -13.33 3.94
CA ILE A 56 -1.24 -12.64 4.90
C ILE A 56 -2.70 -12.75 4.40
N PRO A 57 -3.70 -12.86 5.29
CA PRO A 57 -5.12 -12.78 4.89
C PRO A 57 -5.40 -11.59 3.98
N LYS A 58 -6.14 -11.84 2.90
CA LYS A 58 -6.41 -10.83 1.86
C LYS A 58 -7.06 -9.58 2.43
N GLU A 59 -7.96 -9.73 3.39
CA GLU A 59 -8.67 -8.64 4.07
C GLU A 59 -7.68 -7.68 4.75
N VAL A 60 -6.67 -8.21 5.44
CA VAL A 60 -5.65 -7.37 6.09
C VAL A 60 -4.68 -6.80 5.07
N ALA A 61 -4.35 -7.56 4.03
CA ALA A 61 -3.51 -7.07 2.95
C ALA A 61 -4.13 -5.85 2.26
N THR A 62 -5.44 -5.86 1.98
CA THR A 62 -6.17 -4.71 1.43
C THR A 62 -6.04 -3.48 2.33
N ILE A 63 -6.30 -3.62 3.63
CA ILE A 63 -6.13 -2.52 4.59
C ILE A 63 -4.69 -1.97 4.57
N MET A 64 -3.68 -2.86 4.56
CA MET A 64 -2.28 -2.45 4.52
C MET A 64 -1.90 -1.69 3.25
N VAL A 65 -2.51 -2.04 2.11
CA VAL A 65 -2.27 -1.37 0.82
C VAL A 65 -2.77 0.08 0.84
N GLU A 66 -3.92 0.32 1.46
CA GLU A 66 -4.64 1.59 1.35
C GLU A 66 -4.27 2.59 2.46
N LEU A 67 -4.10 2.08 3.69
CA LEU A 67 -4.13 2.89 4.91
C LEU A 67 -3.06 3.98 4.97
N TYR A 68 -1.85 3.73 4.49
CA TYR A 68 -0.81 4.77 4.47
C TYR A 68 -1.16 5.91 3.51
N GLY A 69 -1.53 5.57 2.27
CA GLY A 69 -1.88 6.55 1.24
C GLY A 69 -3.07 7.40 1.67
N GLU A 70 -4.12 6.77 2.19
CA GLU A 70 -5.30 7.49 2.68
C GLU A 70 -4.97 8.45 3.83
N LEU A 71 -4.22 8.01 4.85
CA LEU A 71 -3.85 8.89 5.95
C LEU A 71 -2.95 10.04 5.49
N TYR A 72 -2.01 9.77 4.58
CA TYR A 72 -1.19 10.83 4.00
C TYR A 72 -2.07 11.86 3.29
N ASN A 73 -2.98 11.41 2.42
CA ASN A 73 -3.86 12.28 1.65
C ASN A 73 -4.83 13.05 2.55
N PHE A 74 -5.37 12.42 3.60
CA PHE A 74 -6.14 13.14 4.61
C PHE A 74 -5.31 14.22 5.31
N SER A 75 -4.02 14.00 5.58
CA SER A 75 -3.19 15.03 6.20
C SER A 75 -3.12 16.33 5.38
N LEU A 76 -3.25 16.24 4.06
CA LEU A 76 -3.28 17.41 3.16
C LEU A 76 -4.58 18.22 3.26
N ASN A 77 -5.66 17.62 3.74
CA ASN A 77 -6.96 18.28 3.94
C ASN A 77 -7.05 19.05 5.27
N TYR A 78 -6.09 18.85 6.17
CA TYR A 78 -6.00 19.53 7.46
C TYR A 78 -4.87 20.57 7.45
N SER A 79 -4.83 21.43 8.48
CA SER A 79 -3.80 22.47 8.60
C SER A 79 -3.18 22.48 10.00
N GLY A 80 -1.93 22.96 10.10
CA GLY A 80 -1.24 23.14 11.37
C GLY A 80 -0.98 21.82 12.10
N GLU A 81 -1.11 21.86 13.44
CA GLU A 81 -0.80 20.72 14.32
C GLU A 81 -1.57 19.44 13.96
N GLU A 82 -2.80 19.56 13.48
CA GLU A 82 -3.62 18.39 13.12
C GLU A 82 -3.09 17.69 11.86
N SER A 83 -2.70 18.45 10.84
CA SER A 83 -2.05 17.91 9.63
C SER A 83 -0.75 17.20 9.98
N GLU A 84 0.11 17.83 10.80
CA GLU A 84 1.38 17.24 11.25
C GLU A 84 1.17 15.94 12.03
N ARG A 85 0.12 15.89 12.85
CA ARG A 85 -0.26 14.71 13.65
C ARG A 85 -0.73 13.55 12.77
N ILE A 86 -1.61 13.81 11.80
CA ILE A 86 -2.07 12.80 10.82
C ILE A 86 -0.88 12.29 10.00
N LEU A 87 -0.02 13.18 9.50
CA LEU A 87 1.15 12.80 8.72
C LEU A 87 2.13 11.94 9.54
N LYS A 88 2.32 12.26 10.82
CA LYS A 88 3.14 11.46 11.74
C LYS A 88 2.53 10.07 11.96
N ALA A 89 1.22 9.98 12.12
CA ALA A 89 0.50 8.72 12.24
C ALA A 89 0.63 7.86 10.97
N ALA A 90 0.45 8.46 9.79
CA ALA A 90 0.64 7.81 8.50
C ALA A 90 2.04 7.18 8.38
N LYS A 91 3.09 7.96 8.71
CA LYS A 91 4.48 7.48 8.69
C LYS A 91 4.74 6.33 9.68
N ASN A 92 4.13 6.38 10.86
CA ASN A 92 4.26 5.28 11.84
C ASN A 92 3.56 4.01 11.36
N ILE A 93 2.37 4.14 10.76
CA ILE A 93 1.63 3.02 10.19
C ILE A 93 2.42 2.40 9.03
N LYS A 94 2.97 3.21 8.11
CA LYS A 94 3.82 2.73 7.03
C LYS A 94 4.96 1.86 7.55
N ARG A 95 5.72 2.36 8.55
CA ARG A 95 6.80 1.60 9.18
C ARG A 95 6.32 0.26 9.75
N LEU A 96 5.18 0.24 10.44
CA LEU A 96 4.62 -1.00 11.01
C LEU A 96 4.19 -2.00 9.92
N ILE A 97 3.64 -1.51 8.82
CA ILE A 97 3.27 -2.34 7.67
C ILE A 97 4.53 -2.91 7.02
N GLU A 98 5.55 -2.08 6.79
CA GLU A 98 6.86 -2.52 6.25
C GLU A 98 7.46 -3.62 7.14
N GLU A 99 7.52 -3.41 8.47
CA GLU A 99 7.98 -4.40 9.44
C GLU A 99 7.14 -5.70 9.40
N CYS A 100 5.84 -5.61 9.18
CA CYS A 100 4.98 -6.77 9.02
C CYS A 100 5.26 -7.55 7.72
N LEU A 101 5.62 -6.84 6.65
CA LEU A 101 5.94 -7.40 5.34
C LEU A 101 7.39 -7.85 5.21
N GLU A 102 8.26 -7.49 6.16
CA GLU A 102 9.64 -7.98 6.24
C GLU A 102 9.71 -9.51 6.37
N GLY A 103 10.86 -10.06 5.95
CA GLY A 103 11.30 -11.40 6.33
C GLY A 103 11.19 -12.49 5.28
N ILE A 104 10.63 -12.26 4.08
CA ILE A 104 10.53 -13.32 3.06
C ILE A 104 10.92 -12.78 1.68
N GLU A 105 11.99 -13.38 1.14
CA GLU A 105 12.72 -12.97 -0.05
C GLU A 105 11.86 -13.03 -1.32
N GLU A 106 12.00 -11.99 -2.16
CA GLU A 106 11.49 -11.91 -3.55
C GLU A 106 11.72 -13.22 -4.33
N ALA A 107 12.81 -13.94 -4.00
CA ALA A 107 13.17 -15.25 -4.54
C ALA A 107 12.08 -16.35 -4.43
N GLN A 108 11.10 -16.23 -3.53
CA GLN A 108 9.95 -17.15 -3.47
C GLN A 108 8.87 -16.81 -4.51
N LEU A 109 8.66 -15.51 -4.78
CA LEU A 109 7.70 -15.03 -5.78
C LEU A 109 8.26 -15.08 -7.19
N GLU A 110 9.56 -14.86 -7.38
CA GLU A 110 10.23 -15.04 -8.68
C GLU A 110 10.07 -16.45 -9.25
N LYS A 111 9.94 -17.46 -8.37
CA LYS A 111 9.70 -18.86 -8.75
C LYS A 111 8.24 -19.15 -9.08
N ASN A 112 7.33 -18.27 -8.72
CA ASN A 112 5.93 -18.37 -9.10
C ASN A 112 5.76 -17.75 -10.49
N GLN A 113 5.45 -18.60 -11.47
CA GLN A 113 5.29 -18.22 -12.88
C GLN A 113 4.29 -17.07 -13.09
N LEU A 114 3.31 -16.93 -12.17
CA LEU A 114 2.33 -15.86 -12.18
C LEU A 114 2.99 -14.48 -12.04
N PHE A 115 3.93 -14.34 -11.10
CA PHE A 115 4.54 -13.05 -10.77
C PHE A 115 5.86 -12.78 -11.49
N THR A 116 6.53 -13.80 -12.04
CA THR A 116 7.87 -13.67 -12.66
C THR A 116 7.92 -12.52 -13.68
N LYS A 117 6.88 -12.36 -14.52
CA LYS A 117 6.83 -11.27 -15.51
C LYS A 117 6.71 -9.90 -14.86
N LEU A 118 5.80 -9.76 -13.87
CA LEU A 118 5.60 -8.50 -13.15
C LEU A 118 6.91 -8.02 -12.51
N PHE A 119 7.61 -8.89 -11.79
CA PHE A 119 8.91 -8.57 -11.20
C PHE A 119 9.95 -8.20 -12.26
N ALA A 120 10.03 -8.95 -13.35
CA ALA A 120 10.96 -8.64 -14.43
C ALA A 120 10.72 -7.26 -15.03
N TYR A 121 9.46 -6.88 -15.25
CA TYR A 121 9.11 -5.56 -15.79
C TYR A 121 9.31 -4.44 -14.78
N ILE A 122 9.00 -4.64 -13.49
CA ILE A 122 9.28 -3.66 -12.43
C ILE A 122 10.80 -3.41 -12.33
N ASN A 123 11.62 -4.45 -12.43
CA ASN A 123 13.07 -4.37 -12.25
C ASN A 123 13.87 -4.04 -13.53
N GLU A 124 13.19 -3.86 -14.67
CA GLU A 124 13.81 -3.47 -15.95
C GLU A 124 14.44 -2.05 -15.85
N ASP A 125 15.62 -1.88 -16.46
CA ASP A 125 16.31 -0.59 -16.68
C ASP A 125 16.33 0.40 -15.51
N GLY A 126 16.70 -0.07 -14.31
CA GLY A 126 16.89 0.81 -13.14
C GLY A 126 15.66 0.98 -12.27
N HIS A 127 14.79 -0.03 -12.26
CA HIS A 127 13.64 -0.23 -11.36
C HIS A 127 12.57 0.88 -11.45
N PHE A 128 11.38 0.55 -11.96
CA PHE A 128 10.27 1.47 -12.21
C PHE A 128 9.99 2.42 -11.03
N PHE A 129 9.79 1.87 -9.83
CA PHE A 129 9.52 2.67 -8.64
C PHE A 129 10.72 3.49 -8.15
N GLU A 130 11.97 3.05 -8.41
CA GLU A 130 13.16 3.84 -8.08
C GLU A 130 13.31 5.04 -9.00
N LYS A 131 12.96 4.92 -10.29
CA LYS A 131 12.91 6.05 -11.22
C LYS A 131 11.94 7.11 -10.73
N LEU A 132 10.72 6.70 -10.35
CA LEU A 132 9.72 7.60 -9.78
C LEU A 132 10.25 8.31 -8.54
N ARG A 133 10.75 7.55 -7.55
CA ARG A 133 11.31 8.09 -6.30
C ARG A 133 12.47 9.06 -6.49
N SER A 134 13.25 8.91 -7.57
CA SER A 134 14.44 9.73 -7.83
C SER A 134 14.19 10.92 -8.75
N GLY A 135 12.95 11.19 -9.16
CA GLY A 135 12.62 12.31 -10.05
C GLY A 135 13.08 12.11 -11.50
N LYS A 136 13.32 10.86 -11.92
CA LYS A 136 13.78 10.54 -13.28
C LYS A 136 12.65 10.49 -14.32
N GLY A 137 11.41 10.69 -13.89
CA GLY A 137 10.23 10.63 -14.75
C GLY A 137 9.56 9.26 -14.79
N PHE A 138 8.39 9.25 -15.40
CA PHE A 138 7.54 8.10 -15.66
C PHE A 138 7.92 7.43 -16.99
N ASP A 139 8.00 6.09 -16.98
CA ASP A 139 8.34 5.30 -18.16
C ASP A 139 7.07 4.62 -18.69
N ASP A 140 6.42 5.25 -19.67
CA ASP A 140 5.14 4.79 -20.22
C ASP A 140 5.22 3.36 -20.76
N GLN A 141 6.30 3.01 -21.46
CA GLN A 141 6.45 1.68 -22.05
C GLN A 141 6.66 0.61 -20.99
N GLN A 142 7.45 0.92 -19.95
CA GLN A 142 7.62 0.02 -18.82
C GLN A 142 6.32 -0.15 -18.04
N PHE A 143 5.57 0.93 -17.83
CA PHE A 143 4.28 0.88 -17.15
C PHE A 143 3.26 0.01 -17.87
N GLU A 144 3.09 0.10 -19.19
CA GLU A 144 2.12 -0.74 -19.90
C GLU A 144 2.40 -2.24 -19.73
N LYS A 145 3.68 -2.65 -19.81
CA LYS A 145 4.06 -4.06 -19.56
C LYS A 145 3.72 -4.49 -18.13
N ILE A 146 3.99 -3.61 -17.16
CA ILE A 146 3.68 -3.83 -15.75
C ILE A 146 2.17 -3.96 -15.55
N TYR A 147 1.39 -3.07 -16.15
CA TYR A 147 -0.06 -3.02 -16.05
C TYR A 147 -0.71 -4.27 -16.64
N GLU A 148 -0.33 -4.69 -17.84
CA GLU A 148 -0.81 -5.93 -18.46
C GLU A 148 -0.49 -7.17 -17.59
N ALA A 149 0.71 -7.21 -17.00
CA ALA A 149 1.09 -8.28 -16.09
C ALA A 149 0.27 -8.25 -14.81
N LEU A 150 0.03 -7.06 -14.24
CA LEU A 150 -0.78 -6.88 -13.05
C LEU A 150 -2.24 -7.28 -13.30
N GLU A 151 -2.83 -6.88 -14.42
CA GLU A 151 -4.21 -7.25 -14.81
C GLU A 151 -4.38 -8.78 -14.84
N SER A 152 -3.47 -9.48 -15.53
CA SER A 152 -3.48 -10.94 -15.57
C SER A 152 -3.33 -11.60 -14.19
N ILE A 153 -2.60 -10.97 -13.27
CA ILE A 153 -2.41 -11.47 -11.90
C ILE A 153 -3.67 -11.24 -11.07
N MET A 154 -4.29 -10.07 -11.19
CA MET A 154 -5.47 -9.69 -10.41
C MET A 154 -6.67 -10.60 -10.72
N ASP A 155 -6.83 -11.03 -11.97
CA ASP A 155 -7.82 -12.04 -12.39
C ASP A 155 -7.66 -13.37 -11.61
N GLU A 156 -6.41 -13.80 -11.37
CA GLU A 156 -6.14 -15.04 -10.64
C GLU A 156 -6.23 -14.87 -9.12
N VAL A 157 -5.76 -13.73 -8.62
CA VAL A 157 -5.64 -13.44 -7.19
C VAL A 157 -6.99 -13.07 -6.57
N HIS A 158 -8.00 -12.72 -7.37
CA HIS A 158 -9.33 -12.38 -6.85
C HIS A 158 -9.91 -13.49 -5.96
N SER A 159 -9.65 -14.77 -6.28
CA SER A 159 -10.16 -15.92 -5.52
C SER A 159 -9.28 -16.36 -4.34
N TRP A 160 -8.18 -15.67 -4.06
CA TRP A 160 -7.24 -16.08 -3.01
C TRP A 160 -7.70 -15.58 -1.63
N GLU A 161 -7.58 -16.44 -0.62
CA GLU A 161 -7.84 -16.09 0.78
C GLU A 161 -6.64 -15.37 1.43
N THR A 162 -5.42 -15.62 0.92
CA THR A 162 -4.19 -14.98 1.41
C THR A 162 -3.36 -14.45 0.25
N LEU A 163 -2.66 -13.34 0.49
CA LEU A 163 -1.77 -12.71 -0.46
C LEU A 163 -0.30 -12.85 -0.03
N PRO A 164 0.62 -13.17 -0.96
CA PRO A 164 2.05 -13.18 -0.67
C PRO A 164 2.56 -11.80 -0.24
N LYS A 165 3.36 -11.73 0.82
CA LYS A 165 3.88 -10.47 1.38
C LYS A 165 4.54 -9.56 0.33
N ALA A 166 5.43 -10.10 -0.51
CA ALA A 166 6.09 -9.26 -1.51
C ALA A 166 5.15 -8.81 -2.64
N PHE A 167 4.03 -9.50 -2.89
CA PHE A 167 2.99 -8.96 -3.76
C PHE A 167 2.26 -7.79 -3.10
N ILE A 168 1.96 -7.89 -1.80
CA ILE A 168 1.40 -6.76 -1.02
C ILE A 168 2.32 -5.55 -1.07
N THR A 169 3.64 -5.74 -0.92
CA THR A 169 4.63 -4.67 -1.06
C THR A 169 4.57 -4.01 -2.44
N ILE A 170 4.38 -4.77 -3.51
CA ILE A 170 4.20 -4.22 -4.87
C ILE A 170 2.91 -3.39 -4.94
N LEU A 171 1.78 -3.89 -4.43
CA LEU A 171 0.52 -3.17 -4.43
C LEU A 171 0.62 -1.84 -3.65
N ILE A 172 1.30 -1.84 -2.50
CA ILE A 172 1.60 -0.61 -1.75
C ILE A 172 2.38 0.38 -2.62
N ASN A 173 3.43 -0.05 -3.33
CA ASN A 173 4.21 0.86 -4.18
C ASN A 173 3.36 1.48 -5.31
N PHE A 174 2.37 0.75 -5.86
CA PHE A 174 1.43 1.31 -6.82
C PHE A 174 0.49 2.32 -6.17
N TYR A 175 -0.08 2.02 -5.00
CA TYR A 175 -0.93 2.96 -4.27
C TYR A 175 -0.20 4.24 -3.87
N GLU A 176 1.09 4.13 -3.55
CA GLU A 176 1.93 5.29 -3.23
C GLU A 176 2.27 6.16 -4.46
N MET A 177 1.90 5.76 -5.68
CA MET A 177 2.14 6.58 -6.87
C MET A 177 1.47 7.95 -6.80
N ASP A 178 0.27 8.03 -6.22
CA ASP A 178 -0.44 9.28 -5.99
C ASP A 178 0.40 10.27 -5.15
N LEU A 179 1.17 9.76 -4.18
CA LEU A 179 2.06 10.60 -3.36
C LEU A 179 3.17 11.24 -4.20
N PHE A 180 3.60 10.60 -5.29
CA PHE A 180 4.59 11.17 -6.20
C PHE A 180 4.00 12.27 -7.08
N VAL A 181 2.69 12.32 -7.31
CA VAL A 181 2.04 13.40 -8.08
C VAL A 181 2.38 14.74 -7.45
N TYR A 182 2.17 14.87 -6.13
CA TYR A 182 2.53 16.07 -5.38
C TYR A 182 4.02 16.37 -5.44
N THR A 183 4.89 15.37 -5.26
CA THR A 183 6.35 15.56 -5.33
C THR A 183 6.79 16.07 -6.70
N TYR A 184 6.23 15.54 -7.80
CA TYR A 184 6.57 15.97 -9.14
C TYR A 184 6.06 17.38 -9.44
N GLN A 185 4.87 17.75 -8.96
CA GLN A 185 4.33 19.11 -9.11
C GLN A 185 5.15 20.15 -8.32
N GLU A 186 5.34 19.89 -7.02
CA GLU A 186 5.84 20.90 -6.08
C GLU A 186 7.35 20.90 -5.89
N GLU A 187 8.00 19.72 -5.91
CA GLU A 187 9.45 19.63 -5.65
C GLU A 187 10.26 19.57 -6.95
N PHE A 188 9.83 18.78 -7.93
CA PHE A 188 10.55 18.64 -9.20
C PHE A 188 10.10 19.63 -10.28
N HIS A 189 8.94 20.26 -10.10
CA HIS A 189 8.33 21.18 -11.07
C HIS A 189 8.13 20.55 -12.46
N GLN A 190 7.64 19.32 -12.50
CA GLN A 190 7.40 18.51 -13.70
C GLN A 190 5.91 18.15 -13.82
N GLU A 191 5.09 19.12 -14.21
CA GLU A 191 3.62 18.98 -14.28
C GLU A 191 3.17 17.89 -15.26
N GLU A 192 3.75 17.82 -16.46
CA GLU A 192 3.45 16.77 -17.44
C GLU A 192 3.76 15.36 -16.93
N GLU A 193 4.78 15.20 -16.09
CA GLU A 193 5.13 13.90 -15.50
C GLU A 193 4.18 13.55 -14.35
N ALA A 194 3.77 14.54 -13.56
CA ALA A 194 2.77 14.35 -12.51
C ALA A 194 1.43 13.88 -13.09
N ASP A 195 0.99 14.46 -14.21
CA ASP A 195 -0.24 14.04 -14.90
C ASP A 195 -0.17 12.58 -15.35
N LYS A 196 0.96 12.13 -15.92
CA LYS A 196 1.15 10.72 -16.30
C LYS A 196 1.12 9.78 -15.09
N ILE A 197 1.77 10.17 -14.00
CA ILE A 197 1.78 9.39 -12.76
C ILE A 197 0.36 9.25 -12.21
N TYR A 198 -0.42 10.33 -12.24
CA TYR A 198 -1.80 10.32 -11.78
C TYR A 198 -2.69 9.43 -12.66
N ASP A 199 -2.62 9.58 -13.99
CA ASP A 199 -3.36 8.72 -14.94
C ASP A 199 -3.03 7.23 -14.74
N ALA A 200 -1.76 6.92 -14.50
CA ALA A 200 -1.28 5.57 -14.25
C ALA A 200 -1.75 5.03 -12.88
N TYR A 201 -1.72 5.86 -11.85
CA TYR A 201 -2.26 5.54 -10.53
C TYR A 201 -3.75 5.20 -10.62
N GLU A 202 -4.57 6.04 -11.25
CA GLU A 202 -6.01 5.82 -11.40
C GLU A 202 -6.32 4.49 -12.09
N ARG A 203 -5.59 4.15 -13.17
CA ARG A 203 -5.73 2.86 -13.85
C ARG A 203 -5.44 1.66 -12.94
N VAL A 204 -4.41 1.76 -12.11
CA VAL A 204 -4.06 0.68 -11.17
C VAL A 204 -5.04 0.62 -10.01
N PHE A 205 -5.50 1.77 -9.52
CA PHE A 205 -6.53 1.85 -8.47
C PHE A 205 -7.83 1.20 -8.93
N GLU A 206 -8.32 1.52 -10.14
CA GLU A 206 -9.50 0.87 -10.73
C GLU A 206 -9.32 -0.65 -10.86
N LEU A 207 -8.10 -1.13 -11.13
CA LEU A 207 -7.82 -2.55 -11.25
C LEU A 207 -7.80 -3.30 -9.90
N ILE A 208 -7.33 -2.64 -8.84
CA ILE A 208 -7.18 -3.25 -7.51
C ILE A 208 -8.46 -3.14 -6.67
N ALA A 209 -9.14 -1.99 -6.74
CA ALA A 209 -10.28 -1.64 -5.91
C ALA A 209 -11.64 -1.60 -6.64
N GLY A 210 -11.65 -1.62 -7.98
CA GLY A 210 -12.86 -1.65 -8.82
C GLY A 210 -13.41 -3.05 -9.05
#